data_AF-F9EP89-F1
#
_entry.id   AF-F9EP89-F1
#
_cell.length_a   1.000
_cell.length_b   1.000
_cell.length_c   1.000
_cell.angle_alpha   90.00
_cell.angle_beta   90.00
_cell.angle_gamma   90.00
#
_symmetry.space_group_name_H-M   'P 1'
#
loop_
_entity.id
_entity.type
_entity.pdbx_description
1 polymer ?
#
loop_
_entity_poly.entity_id
_entity_poly.type
_entity_poly.pdbx_seq_one_letter_code
_entity_poly.pdbx_strand_id
1 'polypeptide(L)'
;IIILKYRDILDEIRLRKEEDSKLSDGDIWELFFNSISVTSNVYGISFNGEVKNFSTRLSKNKGDTVFKLFGEKGNTIGEFKGFINFNTELTESTLNIPEADLKDLGSDLLKGGEGVLFQSLSTNGYHLAINGSIHLKNMKLDIDKVIESMKIEDEVIKEIIAPLLRELNTGEIYYSYDTDTRILTIKTNIVEVFDDILNGENSSLKTKIREKIKDDFLKKVAG
;
A
#
# COMPACT_ATOMS: atom_id res chain seq x y z
N ILE A 1 -6.74 -16.35 -1.22
CA ILE A 1 -8.12 -15.80 -1.27
C ILE A 1 -8.27 -14.77 -2.40
N ILE A 2 -7.43 -13.73 -2.49
CA ILE A 2 -7.55 -12.67 -3.52
C ILE A 2 -7.41 -13.21 -4.96
N ILE A 3 -6.44 -14.07 -5.22
CA ILE A 3 -6.21 -14.65 -6.56
C ILE A 3 -7.38 -15.55 -7.01
N LEU A 4 -7.97 -16.30 -6.07
CA LEU A 4 -9.13 -17.13 -6.38
C LEU A 4 -10.32 -16.25 -6.80
N LYS A 5 -10.61 -15.20 -6.03
CA LYS A 5 -11.64 -14.22 -6.39
C LYS A 5 -11.39 -13.57 -7.75
N TYR A 6 -10.13 -13.24 -8.07
CA TYR A 6 -9.78 -12.69 -9.38
C TYR A 6 -10.09 -13.68 -10.52
N ARG A 7 -9.67 -14.94 -10.37
CA ARG A 7 -9.93 -16.00 -11.36
C ARG A 7 -11.43 -16.23 -11.56
N ASP A 8 -12.19 -16.31 -10.47
CA ASP A 8 -13.64 -16.50 -10.53
C ASP A 8 -14.33 -15.36 -11.29
N ILE A 9 -13.91 -14.11 -11.06
CA ILE A 9 -14.43 -12.94 -11.79
C ILE A 9 -14.05 -13.01 -13.27
N LEU A 10 -12.81 -13.38 -13.59
CA LEU A 10 -12.36 -13.50 -14.98
C LEU A 10 -13.13 -14.59 -15.73
N ASP A 11 -13.34 -15.74 -15.10
CA ASP A 11 -14.10 -16.86 -15.69
C ASP A 11 -15.56 -16.48 -15.95
N GLU A 12 -16.18 -15.76 -15.01
CA GLU A 12 -17.53 -15.20 -15.20
C GLU A 12 -17.57 -14.19 -16.36
N ILE A 13 -16.58 -13.31 -16.47
CA ILE A 13 -16.48 -12.34 -17.59
C ILE A 13 -16.34 -13.08 -18.93
N ARG A 14 -15.49 -14.11 -18.99
CA ARG A 14 -15.29 -14.94 -20.19
C ARG A 14 -16.58 -15.62 -20.61
N LEU A 15 -17.26 -16.28 -19.66
CA LEU A 15 -18.53 -16.97 -19.90
C LEU A 15 -19.57 -16.00 -20.48
N ARG A 16 -19.80 -14.86 -19.80
CA ARG A 16 -20.78 -13.86 -20.24
C ARG A 16 -20.45 -13.28 -21.60
N LYS A 17 -19.17 -13.07 -21.89
CA LYS A 17 -18.72 -12.57 -23.19
C LYS A 17 -18.94 -13.60 -24.30
N GLU A 18 -18.70 -14.87 -24.03
CA GLU A 18 -18.95 -15.95 -24.98
C GLU A 18 -20.45 -16.08 -25.27
N GLU A 19 -21.29 -16.04 -24.24
CA GLU A 19 -22.75 -16.04 -24.39
C GLU A 19 -23.24 -14.83 -25.19
N ASP A 20 -22.77 -13.62 -24.86
CA ASP A 20 -23.11 -12.38 -25.59
C ASP A 20 -22.66 -12.43 -27.06
N SER A 21 -21.57 -13.13 -27.38
CA SER A 21 -21.07 -13.25 -28.75
C SER A 21 -21.95 -14.13 -29.66
N LYS A 22 -22.77 -15.01 -29.06
CA LYS A 22 -23.68 -15.92 -29.79
C LYS A 22 -25.01 -15.24 -30.15
N LEU A 23 -25.30 -14.07 -29.58
CA LEU A 23 -26.55 -13.35 -29.76
C LEU A 23 -26.47 -12.38 -30.94
N SER A 24 -27.51 -12.37 -31.78
CA SER A 24 -27.65 -11.44 -32.90
C SER A 24 -27.94 -10.02 -32.40
N ASP A 25 -27.44 -9.03 -33.13
CA ASP A 25 -27.65 -7.61 -32.82
C ASP A 25 -29.12 -7.17 -32.77
N GLY A 26 -30.03 -7.89 -33.43
CA GLY A 26 -31.47 -7.61 -33.43
C GLY A 26 -32.24 -8.16 -32.23
N ASP A 27 -31.65 -9.05 -31.44
CA ASP A 27 -32.36 -9.80 -30.39
C ASP A 27 -32.15 -9.23 -28.98
N ILE A 28 -31.34 -8.17 -28.85
CA ILE A 28 -30.91 -7.63 -27.56
C ILE A 28 -30.73 -6.12 -27.62
N TRP A 29 -31.13 -5.47 -26.53
CA TRP A 29 -30.83 -4.06 -26.31
C TRP A 29 -29.37 -3.87 -25.91
N GLU A 30 -28.65 -3.02 -26.65
CA GLU A 30 -27.30 -2.58 -26.33
C GLU A 30 -27.36 -1.18 -25.71
N LEU A 31 -26.81 -1.03 -24.50
CA LEU A 31 -26.61 0.29 -23.90
C LEU A 31 -25.14 0.66 -24.03
N PHE A 32 -24.89 1.75 -24.76
CA PHE A 32 -23.58 2.35 -24.85
C PHE A 32 -23.48 3.51 -23.86
N PHE A 33 -22.53 3.39 -22.94
CA PHE A 33 -22.24 4.43 -21.96
C PHE A 33 -21.04 5.24 -22.43
N ASN A 34 -21.29 6.51 -22.76
CA ASN A 34 -20.22 7.47 -23.04
C ASN A 34 -19.34 7.68 -21.81
N SER A 35 -19.96 7.79 -20.64
CA SER A 35 -19.28 7.90 -19.34
C SER A 35 -20.16 7.32 -18.24
N ILE A 36 -19.56 6.56 -17.32
CA ILE A 36 -20.17 6.05 -16.09
C ILE A 36 -19.33 6.56 -14.92
N SER A 37 -19.96 7.22 -13.96
CA SER A 37 -19.30 7.60 -12.72
C SER A 37 -19.04 6.37 -11.85
N VAL A 38 -17.81 6.21 -11.38
CA VAL A 38 -17.36 5.11 -10.54
C VAL A 38 -16.74 5.66 -9.26
N THR A 39 -17.09 5.03 -8.15
CA THR A 39 -16.52 5.31 -6.84
C THR A 39 -15.86 4.05 -6.29
N SER A 40 -14.67 4.18 -5.72
CA SER A 40 -13.93 3.11 -5.07
C SER A 40 -13.33 3.59 -3.75
N ASN A 41 -13.35 2.76 -2.70
CA ASN A 41 -12.71 3.08 -1.43
C ASN A 41 -11.41 2.30 -1.28
N VAL A 42 -10.28 3.00 -1.21
CA VAL A 42 -8.95 2.40 -1.06
C VAL A 42 -8.19 3.13 0.04
N TYR A 43 -7.63 2.40 1.01
CA TYR A 43 -7.00 2.98 2.21
C TYR A 43 -7.86 4.03 2.92
N GLY A 44 -9.18 3.81 2.96
CA GLY A 44 -10.12 4.77 3.58
C GLY A 44 -10.33 6.07 2.79
N ILE A 45 -9.79 6.20 1.58
CA ILE A 45 -9.99 7.33 0.67
C ILE A 45 -11.04 6.93 -0.38
N SER A 46 -12.05 7.78 -0.57
CA SER A 46 -13.06 7.63 -1.62
C SER A 46 -12.53 8.22 -2.93
N PHE A 47 -12.15 7.35 -3.85
CA PHE A 47 -11.76 7.69 -5.22
C PHE A 47 -13.00 7.78 -6.09
N ASN A 48 -13.19 8.91 -6.75
CA ASN A 48 -14.29 9.17 -7.65
C ASN A 48 -13.75 9.50 -9.04
N GLY A 49 -14.40 8.97 -10.07
CA GLY A 49 -14.02 9.26 -11.44
C GLY A 49 -14.99 8.69 -12.42
N GLU A 50 -14.51 8.49 -13.64
CA GLU A 50 -15.34 8.06 -14.75
C GLU A 50 -14.68 6.94 -15.54
N VAL A 51 -15.50 6.00 -16.00
CA VAL A 51 -15.17 5.00 -17.00
C VAL A 51 -15.88 5.40 -18.29
N LYS A 52 -15.15 5.45 -19.41
CA LYS A 52 -15.69 5.90 -20.69
C LYS A 52 -15.74 4.78 -21.72
N ASN A 53 -16.62 4.94 -22.70
CA ASN A 53 -16.74 4.07 -23.88
C ASN A 53 -16.97 2.59 -23.53
N PHE A 54 -17.98 2.33 -22.70
CA PHE A 54 -18.34 0.98 -22.27
C PHE A 54 -19.71 0.58 -22.85
N SER A 55 -19.77 -0.58 -23.51
CA SER A 55 -21.01 -1.21 -23.95
C SER A 55 -21.43 -2.31 -22.96
N THR A 56 -22.73 -2.45 -22.70
CA THR A 56 -23.27 -3.61 -21.98
C THR A 56 -23.01 -4.92 -22.72
N ARG A 57 -22.78 -4.86 -24.03
CA ARG A 57 -22.35 -6.02 -24.83
C ARG A 57 -20.84 -6.21 -24.68
N LEU A 58 -20.45 -7.06 -23.73
CA LEU A 58 -19.05 -7.38 -23.44
C LEU A 58 -18.25 -7.80 -24.68
N SER A 59 -18.87 -8.55 -25.59
CA SER A 59 -18.23 -9.00 -26.84
C SER A 59 -17.91 -7.86 -27.83
N LYS A 60 -18.60 -6.72 -27.70
CA LYS A 60 -18.42 -5.52 -28.53
C LYS A 60 -17.42 -4.51 -27.97
N ASN A 61 -17.00 -4.65 -26.70
CA ASN A 61 -15.93 -3.81 -26.13
C ASN A 61 -14.57 -4.22 -26.71
N LYS A 62 -14.22 -3.67 -27.88
CA LYS A 62 -13.03 -4.10 -28.62
C LYS A 62 -11.71 -3.47 -28.18
N GLY A 63 -11.78 -2.27 -27.61
CA GLY A 63 -10.63 -1.52 -27.14
C GLY A 63 -10.54 -1.46 -25.61
N ASP A 64 -9.64 -0.62 -25.15
CA ASP A 64 -9.39 -0.41 -23.73
C ASP A 64 -10.51 0.42 -23.10
N THR A 65 -11.09 -0.11 -22.03
CA THR A 65 -11.95 0.65 -21.13
C THR A 65 -11.07 1.36 -20.11
N VAL A 66 -10.74 2.62 -20.41
CA VAL A 66 -9.87 3.47 -19.58
C VAL A 66 -10.65 4.07 -18.41
N PHE A 67 -10.01 4.11 -17.25
CA PHE A 67 -10.55 4.76 -16.06
C PHE A 67 -9.51 5.67 -15.41
N LYS A 68 -10.02 6.76 -14.82
CA LYS A 68 -9.21 7.67 -14.01
C LYS A 68 -10.07 8.23 -12.89
N LEU A 69 -9.64 7.99 -11.65
CA LEU A 69 -10.30 8.39 -10.43
C LEU A 69 -9.35 9.22 -9.57
N PHE A 70 -9.91 10.19 -8.86
CA PHE A 70 -9.23 11.01 -7.88
C PHE A 70 -9.91 10.87 -6.53
N GLY A 71 -9.12 10.75 -5.48
CA GLY A 71 -9.63 10.63 -4.11
C GLY A 71 -9.01 11.68 -3.22
N GLU A 72 -9.79 12.18 -2.27
CA GLU A 72 -9.35 13.16 -1.29
C GLU A 72 -9.80 12.75 0.10
N LYS A 73 -8.90 12.89 1.09
CA LYS A 73 -9.21 12.70 2.51
C LYS A 73 -8.31 13.61 3.35
N GLY A 74 -8.88 14.67 3.92
CA GLY A 74 -8.09 15.67 4.63
C GLY A 74 -7.09 16.33 3.69
N ASN A 75 -5.79 16.21 4.00
CA ASN A 75 -4.71 16.72 3.13
C ASN A 75 -4.25 15.70 2.08
N THR A 76 -4.69 14.44 2.18
CA THR A 76 -4.27 13.39 1.26
C THR A 76 -5.04 13.48 -0.06
N ILE A 77 -4.32 13.60 -1.17
CA ILE A 77 -4.86 13.47 -2.53
C ILE A 77 -4.27 12.22 -3.17
N GLY A 78 -5.11 11.42 -3.84
CA GLY A 78 -4.70 10.23 -4.57
C GLY A 78 -5.20 10.21 -6.01
N GLU A 79 -4.47 9.50 -6.88
CA GLU A 79 -4.86 9.18 -8.25
C GLU A 79 -4.91 7.66 -8.41
N PHE A 80 -6.03 7.13 -8.90
CA PHE A 80 -6.16 5.73 -9.32
C PHE A 80 -6.57 5.68 -10.79
N LYS A 81 -5.74 5.11 -11.65
CA LYS A 81 -5.98 5.10 -13.10
C LYS A 81 -5.52 3.80 -13.72
N GLY A 82 -6.04 3.51 -14.91
CA GLY A 82 -5.69 2.29 -15.62
C GLY A 82 -6.63 2.02 -16.79
N PHE A 83 -6.57 0.81 -17.29
CA PHE A 83 -7.50 0.30 -18.29
C PHE A 83 -7.77 -1.18 -18.10
N ILE A 84 -8.91 -1.62 -18.64
CA ILE A 84 -9.28 -3.02 -18.76
C ILE A 84 -9.56 -3.30 -20.24
N ASN A 85 -8.92 -4.33 -20.79
CA ASN A 85 -9.19 -4.84 -22.12
C ASN A 85 -9.85 -6.21 -22.03
N PHE A 86 -11.17 -6.26 -22.28
CA PHE A 86 -11.95 -7.49 -22.21
C PHE A 86 -11.64 -8.49 -23.34
N ASN A 87 -10.90 -8.07 -24.39
CA ASN A 87 -10.49 -8.96 -25.48
C ASN A 87 -9.19 -9.69 -25.20
N THR A 88 -8.19 -8.96 -24.76
CA THR A 88 -6.87 -9.51 -24.45
C THR A 88 -6.77 -9.98 -23.01
N GLU A 89 -7.79 -9.71 -22.18
CA GLU A 89 -7.81 -9.99 -20.75
C GLU A 89 -6.67 -9.28 -20.00
N LEU A 90 -6.21 -8.16 -20.59
CA LEU A 90 -5.17 -7.31 -20.04
C LEU A 90 -5.82 -6.25 -19.15
N THR A 91 -5.31 -6.12 -17.93
CA THR A 91 -5.62 -4.98 -17.07
C THR A 91 -4.30 -4.39 -16.62
N GLU A 92 -4.16 -3.08 -16.73
CA GLU A 92 -3.07 -2.35 -16.08
C GLU A 92 -3.65 -1.21 -15.27
N SER A 93 -3.16 -1.03 -14.05
CA SER A 93 -3.59 0.06 -13.20
C SER A 93 -2.50 0.53 -12.26
N THR A 94 -2.57 1.79 -11.87
CA THR A 94 -1.68 2.43 -10.91
C THR A 94 -2.48 3.22 -9.89
N LEU A 95 -2.15 3.05 -8.62
CA LEU A 95 -2.57 3.86 -7.50
C LEU A 95 -1.38 4.69 -7.03
N ASN A 96 -1.55 6.00 -6.90
CA ASN A 96 -0.54 6.91 -6.39
C ASN A 96 -1.17 7.82 -5.33
N ILE A 97 -0.63 7.81 -4.12
CA ILE A 97 -1.06 8.64 -3.00
C ILE A 97 0.21 9.30 -2.42
N PRO A 98 0.57 10.52 -2.87
CA PRO A 98 1.83 11.16 -2.48
C PRO A 98 1.93 11.53 -0.99
N GLU A 99 0.80 11.78 -0.34
CA GLU A 99 0.72 12.24 1.05
C GLU A 99 -0.26 11.37 1.84
N ALA A 100 -0.05 10.05 1.82
CA ALA A 100 -0.88 9.11 2.56
C ALA A 100 -0.68 9.27 4.08
N ASP A 101 -1.76 9.38 4.86
CA ASP A 101 -1.68 9.24 6.32
C ASP A 101 -1.33 7.79 6.65
N LEU A 102 -0.19 7.56 7.31
CA LEU A 102 0.27 6.22 7.66
C LEU A 102 -0.69 5.47 8.60
N LYS A 103 -1.57 6.17 9.33
CA LYS A 103 -2.63 5.53 10.14
C LYS A 103 -3.64 4.78 9.29
N ASP A 104 -3.87 5.23 8.06
CA ASP A 104 -4.85 4.65 7.16
C ASP A 104 -4.39 3.32 6.56
N LEU A 105 -3.12 2.93 6.79
CA LEU A 105 -2.59 1.61 6.44
C LEU A 105 -3.11 0.50 7.38
N GLY A 106 -3.85 0.84 8.44
CA GLY A 106 -4.55 -0.12 9.29
C GLY A 106 -3.68 -0.81 10.34
N SER A 107 -2.47 -0.30 10.60
CA SER A 107 -1.61 -0.77 11.68
C SER A 107 -1.85 0.05 12.95
N ASP A 108 -2.03 -0.64 14.07
CA ASP A 108 -2.20 -0.01 15.37
C ASP A 108 -0.85 0.35 16.03
N LEU A 109 0.27 -0.01 15.40
CA LEU A 109 1.64 0.38 15.76
C LEU A 109 2.00 1.79 15.29
N LEU A 110 1.15 2.43 14.48
CA LEU A 110 1.37 3.77 13.93
C LEU A 110 0.48 4.81 14.62
N LYS A 111 1.11 5.79 15.27
CA LYS A 111 0.47 6.98 15.85
C LYS A 111 0.37 8.15 14.87
N GLY A 112 0.93 8.03 13.67
CA GLY A 112 0.87 9.04 12.61
C GLY A 112 2.07 9.01 11.69
N GLY A 113 2.15 10.04 10.86
CA GLY A 113 3.18 10.21 9.83
C GLY A 113 2.58 10.18 8.44
N GLU A 114 3.41 10.47 7.46
CA GLU A 114 3.02 10.59 6.06
C GLU A 114 3.80 9.59 5.21
N GLY A 115 3.29 9.26 4.04
CA GLY A 115 4.08 8.47 3.10
C GLY A 115 3.65 8.64 1.66
N VAL A 116 4.60 8.39 0.77
CA VAL A 116 4.31 8.26 -0.66
C VAL A 116 3.96 6.80 -0.91
N LEU A 117 2.70 6.51 -1.21
CA LEU A 117 2.24 5.18 -1.59
C LEU A 117 2.10 5.11 -3.10
N PHE A 118 2.77 4.14 -3.70
CA PHE A 118 2.59 3.77 -5.09
C PHE A 118 2.27 2.28 -5.19
N GLN A 119 1.33 1.93 -6.04
CA GLN A 119 1.03 0.54 -6.38
C GLN A 119 0.70 0.45 -7.86
N SER A 120 1.16 -0.60 -8.50
CA SER A 120 0.80 -1.01 -9.84
C SER A 120 0.26 -2.43 -9.81
N LEU A 121 -0.71 -2.70 -10.67
CA LEU A 121 -1.30 -4.02 -10.88
C LEU A 121 -1.37 -4.27 -12.38
N SER A 122 -0.94 -5.47 -12.79
CA SER A 122 -1.06 -5.97 -14.15
C SER A 122 -1.70 -7.35 -14.13
N THR A 123 -2.57 -7.61 -15.09
CA THR A 123 -3.13 -8.95 -15.32
C THR A 123 -3.08 -9.33 -16.78
N ASN A 124 -2.88 -10.60 -17.08
CA ASN A 124 -3.01 -11.15 -18.43
C ASN A 124 -3.59 -12.58 -18.33
N GLY A 125 -4.88 -12.72 -18.60
CA GLY A 125 -5.59 -13.95 -18.28
C GLY A 125 -5.47 -14.26 -16.79
N TYR A 126 -5.03 -15.47 -16.42
CA TYR A 126 -4.85 -15.82 -14.99
C TYR A 126 -3.57 -15.29 -14.35
N HIS A 127 -2.67 -14.70 -15.14
CA HIS A 127 -1.49 -14.05 -14.59
C HIS A 127 -1.89 -12.75 -13.89
N LEU A 128 -1.40 -12.56 -12.67
CA LEU A 128 -1.57 -11.33 -11.90
C LEU A 128 -0.24 -10.97 -11.25
N ALA A 129 0.18 -9.73 -11.47
CA ALA A 129 1.35 -9.14 -10.85
C ALA A 129 0.95 -7.85 -10.12
N ILE A 130 1.47 -7.67 -8.91
CA ILE A 130 1.31 -6.46 -8.11
C ILE A 130 2.70 -6.00 -7.70
N ASN A 131 3.00 -4.73 -7.89
CA ASN A 131 4.21 -4.10 -7.37
C ASN A 131 3.84 -2.82 -6.66
N GLY A 132 4.40 -2.57 -5.49
CA GLY A 132 4.18 -1.30 -4.81
C GLY A 132 5.34 -0.89 -3.93
N SER A 133 5.30 0.37 -3.54
CA SER A 133 6.27 1.00 -2.68
C SER A 133 5.59 1.95 -1.70
N ILE A 134 6.16 2.05 -0.51
CA ILE A 134 5.78 3.01 0.51
C ILE A 134 7.06 3.70 0.96
N HIS A 135 7.15 5.01 0.73
CA HIS A 135 8.21 5.85 1.28
C HIS A 135 7.68 6.55 2.52
N LEU A 136 8.14 6.11 3.68
CA LEU A 136 7.72 6.60 4.99
C LEU A 136 8.42 7.93 5.29
N LYS A 137 7.64 8.91 5.72
CA LYS A 137 8.10 10.26 6.10
C LYS A 137 7.48 10.67 7.42
N ASN A 138 8.28 11.21 8.32
CA ASN A 138 7.80 11.68 9.62
C ASN A 138 6.96 10.63 10.38
N MET A 139 7.30 9.35 10.22
CA MET A 139 6.61 8.22 10.84
C MET A 139 6.64 8.38 12.37
N LYS A 140 5.50 8.14 13.01
CA LYS A 140 5.34 8.17 14.46
C LYS A 140 4.87 6.81 14.92
N LEU A 141 5.76 6.07 15.58
CA LEU A 141 5.43 4.77 16.16
C LEU A 141 4.70 4.89 17.49
N ASP A 142 3.80 3.94 17.75
CA ASP A 142 3.30 3.66 19.09
C ASP A 142 4.35 2.88 19.87
N ILE A 143 5.28 3.60 20.51
CA ILE A 143 6.45 3.01 21.17
C ILE A 143 6.06 1.90 22.17
N ASP A 144 5.00 2.10 22.96
CA ASP A 144 4.59 1.15 23.98
C ASP A 144 4.12 -0.16 23.34
N LYS A 145 3.28 -0.07 22.31
CA LYS A 145 2.81 -1.24 21.56
C LYS A 145 3.90 -1.94 20.77
N VAL A 146 4.82 -1.17 20.18
CA VAL A 146 5.97 -1.75 19.47
C VAL A 146 6.83 -2.54 20.45
N ILE A 147 7.16 -1.98 21.61
CA ILE A 147 7.94 -2.69 22.64
C ILE A 147 7.20 -3.93 23.16
N GLU A 148 5.89 -3.83 23.40
CA GLU A 148 5.06 -4.98 23.77
C GLU A 148 5.12 -6.08 22.70
N SER A 149 5.02 -5.72 21.42
CA SER A 149 5.11 -6.67 20.29
C SER A 149 6.48 -7.35 20.16
N MET A 150 7.55 -6.67 20.59
CA MET A 150 8.91 -7.21 20.64
C MET A 150 9.12 -8.22 21.78
N LYS A 151 8.16 -8.32 22.72
CA LYS A 151 8.23 -9.21 23.90
C LYS A 151 9.49 -9.00 24.74
N ILE A 152 9.94 -7.75 24.84
CA ILE A 152 11.06 -7.38 25.71
C ILE A 152 10.51 -7.26 27.13
N GLU A 153 10.98 -8.09 28.06
CA GLU A 153 10.56 -8.04 29.46
C GLU A 153 11.47 -7.12 30.31
N ASP A 154 12.75 -7.03 29.97
CA ASP A 154 13.75 -6.26 30.71
C ASP A 154 13.53 -4.74 30.59
N GLU A 155 13.26 -4.09 31.73
CA GLU A 155 12.98 -2.65 31.81
C GLU A 155 14.15 -1.78 31.32
N VAL A 156 15.40 -2.20 31.54
CA VAL A 156 16.58 -1.45 31.08
C VAL A 156 16.64 -1.48 29.55
N ILE A 157 16.37 -2.62 28.93
CA ILE A 157 16.32 -2.75 27.47
C ILE A 157 15.18 -1.90 26.91
N LYS A 158 14.00 -1.89 27.54
CA LYS A 158 12.87 -1.02 27.15
C LYS A 158 13.25 0.46 27.18
N GLU A 159 13.88 0.91 28.26
CA GLU A 159 14.33 2.30 28.41
C GLU A 159 15.35 2.70 27.33
N ILE A 160 16.17 1.76 26.86
CA ILE A 160 17.18 1.97 25.82
C ILE A 160 16.55 2.01 24.43
N ILE A 161 15.64 1.10 24.13
CA ILE A 161 15.05 0.95 22.79
C ILE A 161 14.02 2.05 22.49
N ALA A 162 13.27 2.52 23.50
CA ALA A 162 12.22 3.51 23.29
C ALA A 162 12.70 4.81 22.57
N PRO A 163 13.81 5.45 22.97
CA PRO A 163 14.38 6.59 22.24
C PRO A 163 14.77 6.29 20.78
N LEU A 164 15.38 5.13 20.53
CA LEU A 164 15.80 4.72 19.18
C LEU A 164 14.60 4.54 18.25
N LEU A 165 13.53 3.90 18.75
CA LEU A 165 12.28 3.76 18.02
C LEU A 165 11.60 5.11 17.73
N ARG A 166 11.82 6.15 18.56
CA ARG A 166 11.31 7.50 18.28
C ARG A 166 12.07 8.20 17.15
N GLU A 167 13.35 7.88 16.98
CA GLU A 167 14.19 8.41 15.90
C GLU A 167 13.89 7.72 14.56
N LEU A 168 13.34 6.51 14.58
CA LEU A 168 12.91 5.78 13.39
C LEU A 168 11.66 6.42 12.78
N ASN A 169 11.86 7.46 11.97
CA ASN A 169 10.80 8.29 11.40
C ASN A 169 10.73 8.23 9.85
N THR A 170 11.63 7.48 9.21
CA THR A 170 11.71 7.33 7.76
C THR A 170 12.01 5.89 7.40
N GLY A 171 11.82 5.55 6.13
CA GLY A 171 12.16 4.25 5.59
C GLY A 171 11.43 3.99 4.28
N GLU A 172 11.84 2.93 3.61
CA GLU A 172 11.29 2.50 2.35
C GLU A 172 10.86 1.05 2.47
N ILE A 173 9.69 0.76 1.92
CA ILE A 173 9.14 -0.59 1.82
C ILE A 173 8.76 -0.80 0.36
N TYR A 174 9.27 -1.85 -0.23
CA TYR A 174 8.89 -2.31 -1.57
C TYR A 174 8.27 -3.69 -1.43
N TYR A 175 7.14 -3.91 -2.09
CA TYR A 175 6.48 -5.20 -2.10
C TYR A 175 6.13 -5.60 -3.52
N SER A 176 6.23 -6.89 -3.81
CA SER A 176 5.76 -7.45 -5.07
C SER A 176 5.15 -8.82 -4.88
N TYR A 177 4.17 -9.13 -5.72
CA TYR A 177 3.56 -10.44 -5.82
C TYR A 177 3.38 -10.79 -7.28
N ASP A 178 3.62 -12.05 -7.62
CA ASP A 178 3.49 -12.58 -8.97
C ASP A 178 2.88 -13.98 -8.89
N THR A 179 1.83 -14.26 -9.69
CA THR A 179 1.14 -15.55 -9.65
C THR A 179 1.94 -16.73 -10.18
N ASP A 180 2.93 -16.48 -11.03
CA ASP A 180 3.74 -17.53 -11.67
C ASP A 180 4.78 -18.03 -10.67
N THR A 181 5.44 -17.10 -9.98
CA THR A 181 6.36 -17.44 -8.87
C THR A 181 5.62 -17.83 -7.60
N ARG A 182 4.42 -17.26 -7.38
CA ARG A 182 3.64 -17.32 -6.13
C ARG A 182 4.39 -16.78 -4.92
N ILE A 183 5.39 -15.94 -5.13
CA ILE A 183 6.22 -15.36 -4.08
C ILE A 183 5.74 -13.94 -3.79
N LEU A 184 5.42 -13.67 -2.52
CA LEU A 184 5.33 -12.32 -2.00
C LEU A 184 6.74 -11.90 -1.56
N THR A 185 7.31 -10.92 -2.25
CA THR A 185 8.59 -10.32 -1.87
C THR A 185 8.32 -9.03 -1.13
N ILE A 186 8.98 -8.83 0.02
CA ILE A 186 9.00 -7.56 0.73
C ILE A 186 10.48 -7.20 0.94
N LYS A 187 10.86 -6.00 0.52
CA LYS A 187 12.20 -5.42 0.72
C LYS A 187 12.05 -4.13 1.50
N THR A 188 12.95 -3.89 2.43
CA THR A 188 12.94 -2.67 3.23
C THR A 188 14.33 -2.29 3.67
N ASN A 189 14.59 -0.99 3.82
CA ASN A 189 15.83 -0.46 4.39
C ASN A 189 15.68 -0.07 5.87
N ILE A 190 14.58 -0.43 6.54
CA ILE A 190 14.35 -0.06 7.95
C ILE A 190 15.50 -0.50 8.87
N VAL A 191 16.14 -1.63 8.59
CA VAL A 191 17.31 -2.11 9.34
C VAL A 191 18.51 -1.20 9.14
N GLU A 192 18.75 -0.73 7.91
CA GLU A 192 19.84 0.20 7.59
C GLU A 192 19.60 1.55 8.26
N VAL A 193 18.37 2.08 8.17
CA VAL A 193 17.97 3.32 8.86
C VAL A 193 18.15 3.19 10.38
N PHE A 194 17.79 2.03 10.94
CA PHE A 194 17.95 1.79 12.38
C PHE A 194 19.43 1.69 12.79
N ASP A 195 20.28 1.08 11.97
CA ASP A 195 21.73 1.02 12.21
C ASP A 195 22.37 2.41 12.17
N ASP A 196 21.94 3.25 11.21
CA ASP A 196 22.36 4.66 11.14
C ASP A 196 21.96 5.44 12.40
N ILE A 197 20.74 5.21 12.92
CA ILE A 197 20.28 5.80 14.18
C ILE A 197 21.16 5.33 15.35
N LEU A 198 21.42 4.02 15.46
CA LEU A 198 22.25 3.46 16.53
C LEU A 198 23.67 4.05 16.53
N ASN A 199 24.28 4.09 15.34
CA ASN A 199 25.69 4.43 15.15
C ASN A 199 25.93 5.93 14.92
N GLY A 200 24.88 6.73 14.70
CA GLY A 200 24.96 8.16 14.45
C GLY A 200 25.69 8.93 15.55
N GLU A 201 26.42 9.99 15.19
CA GLU A 201 27.21 10.79 16.14
C GLU A 201 26.35 11.37 17.28
N ASN A 202 25.11 11.73 16.97
CA ASN A 202 24.14 12.32 17.90
C ASN A 202 23.07 11.33 18.38
N SER A 203 23.31 10.01 18.31
CA SER A 203 22.28 9.05 18.71
C SER A 203 21.83 9.25 20.17
N SER A 204 20.53 9.10 20.42
CA SER A 204 20.00 9.18 21.79
C SER A 204 20.63 8.12 22.71
N LEU A 205 21.03 6.97 22.16
CA LEU A 205 21.75 5.93 22.89
C LEU A 205 23.08 6.44 23.44
N LYS A 206 23.92 7.07 22.60
CA LYS A 206 25.21 7.63 23.05
C LYS A 206 25.00 8.70 24.11
N THR A 207 23.96 9.52 23.96
CA THR A 207 23.59 10.56 24.93
C THR A 207 23.19 9.94 26.28
N LYS A 208 22.28 8.96 26.29
CA LYS A 208 21.86 8.26 27.51
C LYS A 208 23.00 7.52 28.20
N ILE A 209 23.88 6.86 27.44
CA ILE A 209 25.06 6.19 28.01
C ILE A 209 25.96 7.22 28.70
N ARG A 210 26.20 8.37 28.05
CA ARG A 210 27.01 9.45 28.63
C ARG A 210 26.39 10.00 29.92
N GLU A 211 25.09 10.23 29.94
CA GLU A 211 24.36 10.70 31.13
C GLU A 211 24.45 9.69 32.28
N LYS A 212 24.20 8.41 32.00
CA LYS A 212 24.25 7.35 33.02
C LYS A 212 25.66 7.19 33.61
N ILE A 213 26.71 7.22 32.77
CA ILE A 213 28.10 7.22 33.22
C ILE A 213 28.39 8.44 34.11
N LYS A 214 27.89 9.62 33.73
CA LYS A 214 28.07 10.85 34.51
C LYS A 214 27.38 10.75 35.88
N ASP A 215 26.16 10.24 35.93
CA ASP A 215 25.41 10.08 37.18
C ASP A 215 26.07 9.05 38.10
N ASP A 216 26.54 7.93 37.57
CA ASP A 216 27.27 6.91 38.34
C ASP A 216 28.60 7.44 38.87
N PHE A 217 29.31 8.26 38.08
CA PHE A 217 30.52 8.94 38.52
C PHE A 217 30.24 9.93 39.66
N LEU A 218 29.22 10.78 39.53
CA LEU A 218 28.83 11.75 40.56
C LEU A 218 28.41 11.07 41.87
N LYS A 219 27.65 9.96 41.79
CA LYS A 219 27.28 9.16 42.98
C LYS A 219 28.48 8.56 43.69
N LYS A 220 29.52 8.15 42.96
CA LYS A 220 30.77 7.63 43.55
C LYS A 220 31.65 8.70 44.20
N VAL A 221 31.57 9.95 43.76
CA VAL A 221 32.35 11.06 44.31
C VAL A 221 31.65 11.73 45.50
N ALA A 222 30.31 11.64 45.56
CA ALA A 222 29.50 12.22 46.62
C ALA A 222 29.23 11.29 47.81
N GLY A 223 29.60 10.01 47.72
CA GLY A 223 29.55 9.03 48.82
C GLY A 223 30.93 8.76 49.40
#